data_AF-A0A382VW79-F1
#
_entry.id   AF-A0A382VW79-F1
#
_cell.length_a   1.000
_cell.length_b   1.000
_cell.length_c   1.000
_cell.angle_alpha   90.00
_cell.angle_beta   90.00
_cell.angle_gamma   90.00
#
_symmetry.space_group_name_H-M   'P 1'
#
loop_
_entity.id
_entity.type
_entity.pdbx_description
1 polymer ?
#
loop_
_entity_poly.entity_id
_entity_poly.type
_entity_poly.pdbx_seq_one_letter_code
_entity_poly.pdbx_strand_id
1 'polypeptide(L)'
;MITAIAAVFLAHGAVGQTATSYRNSIVAEVNDKIITRQMVTDTMKQEATLLRRQYGRQPQLYGQRYIRLQADILEALVRRELVLREYQEKGYNLPESIIEQRIKEDIRSEYGDRVNLIKTLQRSDTTYEEFARYQREKIIQMVMQ
;
A
#
# COMPACT_ATOMS: atom_id res chain seq x y z
N MET A 1 15.42 -22.87 -6.98
CA MET A 1 15.86 -21.48 -6.76
C MET A 1 15.10 -20.61 -7.74
N ILE A 2 14.07 -19.89 -7.28
CA ILE A 2 13.27 -19.01 -8.13
C ILE A 2 13.93 -17.64 -8.09
N THR A 3 14.53 -17.23 -9.21
CA THR A 3 15.09 -15.90 -9.40
C THR A 3 13.94 -14.90 -9.54
N ALA A 4 13.55 -14.27 -8.42
CA ALA A 4 12.73 -13.07 -8.45
C ALA A 4 13.64 -11.87 -8.74
N ILE A 5 13.45 -11.23 -9.90
CA ILE A 5 14.20 -10.03 -10.28
C ILE A 5 13.45 -8.83 -9.69
N ALA A 6 13.92 -8.32 -8.56
CA ALA A 6 13.53 -7.00 -8.07
C ALA A 6 14.45 -5.95 -8.71
N ALA A 7 13.94 -5.17 -9.67
CA ALA A 7 14.67 -4.05 -10.25
C ALA A 7 14.29 -2.74 -9.54
N VAL A 8 15.19 -2.23 -8.71
CA VAL A 8 15.06 -0.90 -8.09
C VAL A 8 15.75 0.12 -8.99
N PHE A 9 14.98 0.98 -9.67
CA PHE A 9 15.55 2.04 -10.52
C PHE A 9 15.86 3.29 -9.70
N LEU A 10 17.15 3.65 -9.61
CA LEU A 10 17.60 4.96 -9.12
C LEU A 10 17.56 5.98 -10.27
N ALA A 11 16.56 6.85 -10.26
CA ALA A 11 16.41 7.89 -11.28
C ALA A 11 17.55 8.92 -11.22
N HIS A 12 18.40 8.93 -12.25
CA HIS A 12 19.35 10.01 -12.53
C HIS A 12 18.65 11.07 -13.40
N GLY A 13 18.66 12.33 -12.96
CA GLY A 13 17.94 13.43 -13.59
C GLY A 13 18.58 13.90 -14.90
N ALA A 14 17.79 13.93 -15.98
CA ALA A 14 18.05 14.74 -17.16
C ALA A 14 16.98 15.83 -17.22
N VAL A 15 17.42 17.10 -17.21
CA VAL A 15 16.57 18.28 -17.24
C VAL A 15 16.07 18.51 -18.67
N GLY A 16 14.76 18.42 -18.86
CA GLY A 16 14.05 18.85 -20.07
C GLY A 16 12.64 19.27 -19.68
N GLN A 17 12.34 20.57 -19.77
CA GLN A 17 11.02 21.11 -19.47
C GLN A 17 10.07 20.81 -20.64
N THR A 18 9.11 19.92 -20.40
CA THR A 18 7.88 19.78 -21.20
C THR A 18 6.72 19.73 -20.22
N ALA A 19 5.64 20.46 -20.53
CA ALA A 19 4.41 20.60 -19.75
C ALA A 19 4.16 19.42 -18.80
N THR A 20 4.15 19.70 -17.50
CA THR A 20 4.03 18.69 -16.44
C THR A 20 2.63 18.06 -16.48
N SER A 21 2.42 17.06 -17.33
CA SER A 21 1.67 15.91 -16.86
C SER A 21 2.38 15.48 -15.59
N TYR A 22 1.68 15.46 -14.46
CA TYR A 22 2.13 14.77 -13.26
C TYR A 22 2.29 13.29 -13.63
N ARG A 23 3.42 12.96 -14.27
CA ARG A 23 3.71 11.61 -14.74
C ARG A 23 4.07 10.84 -13.49
N ASN A 24 3.08 10.15 -12.95
CA ASN A 24 3.26 9.27 -11.81
C ASN A 24 4.37 8.25 -12.15
N SER A 25 5.51 8.37 -11.48
CA SER A 25 6.70 7.56 -11.80
C SER A 25 6.56 6.15 -11.23
N ILE A 26 6.94 5.14 -12.02
CA ILE A 26 7.11 3.77 -11.54
C ILE A 26 8.33 3.73 -10.61
N VAL A 27 8.18 3.11 -9.44
CA VAL A 27 9.27 2.97 -8.45
C VAL A 27 9.66 1.51 -8.22
N ALA A 28 8.76 0.57 -8.51
CA ALA A 28 9.04 -0.85 -8.55
C ALA A 28 8.01 -1.58 -9.44
N GLU A 29 8.39 -2.75 -9.93
CA GLU A 29 7.53 -3.72 -10.59
C GLU A 29 7.71 -5.06 -9.87
N VAL A 30 6.61 -5.68 -9.45
CA VAL A 30 6.62 -6.93 -8.68
C VAL A 30 5.59 -7.86 -9.28
N ASN A 31 6.05 -8.96 -9.89
CA ASN A 31 5.21 -9.81 -10.73
C ASN A 31 4.54 -8.96 -11.82
N ASP A 32 3.20 -8.96 -11.91
CA ASP A 32 2.44 -8.15 -12.87
C ASP A 32 1.96 -6.81 -12.29
N LYS A 33 2.41 -6.45 -11.08
CA LYS A 33 1.98 -5.23 -10.37
C LYS A 33 3.02 -4.12 -10.48
N ILE A 34 2.57 -2.99 -11.03
CA ILE A 34 3.33 -1.74 -11.03
C ILE A 34 3.08 -0.98 -9.72
N ILE A 35 4.16 -0.67 -8.99
CA ILE A 35 4.14 0.22 -7.83
C ILE A 35 4.63 1.60 -8.26
N THR A 36 3.81 2.61 -8.00
CA THR A 36 4.08 3.99 -8.41
C THR A 36 4.42 4.88 -7.21
N ARG A 37 5.08 6.01 -7.47
CA ARG A 37 5.40 7.01 -6.43
C ARG A 37 4.14 7.53 -5.74
N GLN A 38 3.07 7.73 -6.49
CA GLN A 38 1.80 8.18 -5.92
C GLN A 38 1.26 7.15 -4.93
N MET A 39 1.30 5.85 -5.27
CA MET A 39 0.88 4.79 -4.35
C MET A 39 1.67 4.82 -3.03
N VAL A 40 3.00 4.91 -3.10
CA VAL A 40 3.84 5.03 -1.88
C VAL A 40 3.43 6.25 -1.04
N THR A 41 3.22 7.39 -1.70
CA THR A 41 2.90 8.66 -1.03
C THR A 41 1.50 8.63 -0.41
N ASP A 42 0.52 8.02 -1.07
CA ASP A 42 -0.85 7.88 -0.58
C ASP A 42 -0.90 6.89 0.59
N THR A 43 -0.18 5.77 0.50
CA THR A 43 -0.11 4.77 1.58
C THR A 43 0.51 5.37 2.85
N MET A 44 1.55 6.20 2.74
CA MET A 44 2.23 6.78 3.91
C MET A 44 1.59 8.07 4.45
N LYS A 45 0.44 8.51 3.91
CA LYS A 45 -0.10 9.87 4.14
C LYS A 45 -0.39 10.17 5.62
N GLN A 46 -0.88 9.18 6.37
CA GLN A 46 -1.19 9.34 7.79
C GLN A 46 0.08 9.43 8.63
N GLU A 47 1.02 8.53 8.41
CA GLU A 47 2.33 8.46 9.06
C GLU A 47 3.16 9.71 8.75
N ALA A 48 3.14 10.18 7.51
CA ALA A 48 3.81 11.42 7.11
C ALA A 48 3.23 12.63 7.85
N THR A 49 1.91 12.67 8.07
CA THR A 49 1.24 13.73 8.84
C THR A 49 1.67 13.70 10.30
N LEU A 50 1.74 12.51 10.92
CA LEU A 50 2.26 12.33 12.28
C LEU A 50 3.74 12.76 12.37
N LEU A 51 4.55 12.32 11.42
CA LEU A 51 5.97 12.63 11.35
C LEU A 51 6.21 14.14 11.23
N ARG A 52 5.40 14.83 10.41
CA ARG A 52 5.45 16.29 10.25
C ARG A 52 5.08 17.01 11.55
N ARG A 53 4.09 16.51 12.28
CA ARG A 53 3.71 17.06 13.60
C ARG A 53 4.84 16.90 14.62
N GLN A 54 5.52 15.75 14.62
CA GLN A 54 6.57 15.44 15.60
C GLN A 54 7.90 16.15 15.30
N TYR A 55 8.34 16.17 14.04
CA TYR A 55 9.67 16.63 13.65
C TYR A 55 9.67 17.87 12.77
N GLY A 56 8.53 18.51 12.54
CA GLY A 56 8.41 19.62 11.59
C GLY A 56 9.30 20.84 11.89
N ARG A 57 9.73 21.00 13.15
CA ARG A 57 10.68 22.03 13.62
C ARG A 57 12.16 21.64 13.45
N GLN A 58 12.46 20.43 12.99
CA GLN A 58 13.80 19.88 12.80
C GLN A 58 13.96 19.41 11.34
N PRO A 59 14.21 20.31 10.38
CA PRO A 59 14.11 20.01 8.95
C PRO A 59 15.00 18.84 8.48
N GLN A 60 16.22 18.76 8.99
CA GLN A 60 17.17 17.69 8.66
C GLN A 60 16.67 16.33 9.15
N LEU A 61 16.25 16.24 10.42
CA LEU A 61 15.73 15.00 11.00
C LEU A 61 14.41 14.60 10.33
N TYR A 62 13.52 15.55 10.07
CA TYR A 62 12.28 15.30 9.34
C TYR A 62 12.56 14.70 7.96
N GLY A 63 13.47 15.30 7.18
CA GLY A 63 13.85 14.79 5.86
C GLY A 63 14.37 13.35 5.92
N GLN A 64 15.28 13.05 6.84
CA GLN A 64 15.81 11.69 7.03
C GLN A 64 14.71 10.68 7.37
N ARG A 65 13.82 11.03 8.29
CA ARG A 65 12.71 10.15 8.70
C ARG A 65 11.69 9.97 7.59
N TYR A 66 11.44 11.00 6.80
CA TYR A 66 10.51 10.95 5.68
C TYR A 66 11.02 10.01 4.58
N ILE A 67 12.32 10.09 4.24
CA ILE A 67 12.96 9.18 3.28
C ILE A 67 12.91 7.74 3.78
N ARG A 68 13.18 7.52 5.09
CA ARG A 68 13.06 6.18 5.67
C ARG A 68 11.63 5.64 5.57
N LEU A 69 10.65 6.45 5.94
CA LEU A 69 9.24 6.08 5.83
C LEU A 69 8.85 5.73 4.38
N GLN A 70 9.36 6.47 3.38
CA GLN A 70 9.14 6.12 1.97
C GLN A 70 9.73 4.75 1.61
N ALA A 71 10.95 4.45 2.06
CA ALA A 71 11.60 3.17 1.82
C ALA A 71 10.84 2.01 2.50
N ASP A 72 10.45 2.19 3.76
CA ASP A 72 9.72 1.19 4.54
C ASP A 72 8.36 0.88 3.88
N ILE A 73 7.66 1.90 3.38
CA ILE A 73 6.36 1.74 2.71
C ILE A 73 6.50 1.10 1.34
N LEU A 74 7.54 1.45 0.57
CA LEU A 74 7.84 0.75 -0.68
C LEU A 74 8.12 -0.73 -0.42
N GLU A 75 8.93 -1.06 0.58
CA GLU A 75 9.24 -2.44 0.94
C GLU A 75 7.97 -3.20 1.36
N ALA A 76 7.10 -2.59 2.17
CA ALA A 76 5.85 -3.19 2.59
C ALA A 76 4.91 -3.49 1.39
N LEU A 77 4.84 -2.59 0.41
CA LEU A 77 4.08 -2.79 -0.82
C LEU A 77 4.66 -3.94 -1.66
N VAL A 78 5.99 -3.99 -1.83
CA VAL A 78 6.66 -5.08 -2.55
C VAL A 78 6.41 -6.42 -1.86
N ARG A 79 6.58 -6.47 -0.54
CA ARG A 79 6.37 -7.68 0.26
C ARG A 79 4.94 -8.20 0.16
N ARG A 80 3.95 -7.31 0.17
CA ARG A 80 2.54 -7.67 -0.04
C ARG A 80 2.36 -8.42 -1.37
N GLU A 81 2.88 -7.87 -2.47
CA GLU A 81 2.73 -8.48 -3.80
C GLU A 81 3.42 -9.87 -3.88
N LEU A 82 4.57 -10.04 -3.22
CA LEU A 82 5.25 -11.33 -3.14
C LEU A 82 4.43 -12.37 -2.37
N VAL A 83 3.88 -11.98 -1.21
CA VAL A 83 3.04 -12.88 -0.40
C VAL A 83 1.76 -13.26 -1.12
N LEU A 84 1.11 -12.31 -1.81
CA LEU A 84 -0.10 -12.61 -2.59
C LEU A 84 0.20 -13.57 -3.73
N ARG A 85 1.34 -13.41 -4.40
CA ARG A 85 1.77 -14.34 -5.44
C ARG A 85 2.04 -15.74 -4.88
N GLU A 86 2.75 -15.81 -3.76
CA GLU A 86 3.03 -17.07 -3.07
C GLU A 86 1.73 -17.78 -2.63
N TYR A 87 0.76 -17.02 -2.12
CA TYR A 87 -0.56 -17.54 -1.76
C TYR A 87 -1.27 -18.20 -2.94
N GLN A 88 -1.25 -17.54 -4.10
CA GLN A 88 -1.84 -18.05 -5.34
C GLN A 88 -1.13 -19.29 -5.87
N GLU A 89 0.21 -19.30 -5.89
CA GLU A 89 1.00 -20.39 -6.48
C GLU A 89 0.98 -21.67 -5.64
N LYS A 90 1.04 -21.54 -4.32
CA LYS A 90 1.08 -22.69 -3.40
C LYS A 90 -0.31 -23.28 -3.12
N GLY A 91 -1.37 -22.69 -3.66
CA GLY A 91 -2.74 -23.19 -3.52
C GLY A 91 -3.23 -23.19 -2.08
N TYR A 92 -2.79 -22.23 -1.26
CA TYR A 92 -3.32 -22.08 0.08
C TYR A 92 -4.81 -21.79 -0.01
N ASN A 93 -5.60 -22.60 0.70
CA ASN A 93 -7.05 -22.46 0.73
C ASN A 93 -7.46 -21.93 2.09
N LEU A 94 -7.33 -20.61 2.28
CA LEU A 94 -8.00 -19.96 3.40
C LEU A 94 -9.52 -20.00 3.11
N PRO A 95 -10.34 -20.62 3.98
CA PRO A 95 -11.79 -20.71 3.71
C PRO A 95 -12.39 -19.31 3.59
N GLU A 96 -13.21 -19.11 2.56
CA GLU A 96 -13.84 -17.82 2.29
C GLU A 96 -14.64 -17.30 3.51
N SER A 97 -15.30 -18.19 4.22
CA SER A 97 -16.07 -17.86 5.43
C SER A 97 -15.22 -17.19 6.52
N ILE A 98 -13.95 -17.56 6.66
CA ILE A 98 -13.04 -16.94 7.63
C ILE A 98 -12.67 -15.52 7.18
N ILE A 99 -12.43 -15.33 5.89
CA ILE A 99 -12.13 -14.01 5.31
C ILE A 99 -13.35 -13.09 5.48
N GLU A 100 -14.54 -13.55 5.08
CA GLU A 100 -15.77 -12.79 5.20
C GLU A 100 -16.09 -12.42 6.65
N GLN A 101 -15.92 -13.37 7.58
CA GLN A 101 -16.11 -13.11 9.00
C GLN A 101 -15.15 -12.02 9.48
N ARG A 102 -13.87 -12.09 9.11
CA ARG A 102 -12.89 -11.11 9.53
C ARG A 102 -13.16 -9.72 8.93
N ILE A 103 -13.55 -9.65 7.65
CA ILE A 103 -13.98 -8.39 7.03
C ILE A 103 -15.14 -7.79 7.82
N LYS A 104 -16.12 -8.60 8.23
CA LYS A 104 -17.26 -8.12 9.02
C LYS A 104 -16.84 -7.61 10.40
N GLU A 105 -15.90 -8.28 11.06
CA GLU A 105 -15.30 -7.84 12.33
C GLU A 105 -14.56 -6.51 12.17
N ASP A 106 -13.74 -6.37 11.14
CA ASP A 106 -13.01 -5.14 10.83
C ASP A 106 -13.99 -3.98 10.53
N ILE A 107 -15.06 -4.22 9.77
CA ILE A 107 -16.11 -3.23 9.53
C ILE A 107 -16.71 -2.75 10.86
N ARG A 108 -17.03 -3.67 11.77
CA ARG A 108 -17.61 -3.34 13.07
C ARG A 108 -16.60 -2.58 13.95
N SER A 109 -15.34 -2.96 13.94
CA SER A 109 -14.30 -2.34 14.77
C SER A 109 -13.90 -0.95 14.27
N GLU A 110 -13.74 -0.77 12.96
CA GLU A 110 -13.20 0.46 12.37
C GLU A 110 -14.31 1.48 12.01
N TYR A 111 -15.52 1.01 11.67
CA TYR A 111 -16.61 1.86 11.18
C TYR A 111 -17.87 1.77 12.06
N GLY A 112 -17.93 0.85 13.01
CA GLY A 112 -19.11 0.55 13.83
C GLY A 112 -20.15 -0.28 13.07
N ASP A 113 -20.51 0.13 11.85
CA ASP A 113 -21.46 -0.55 11.00
C ASP A 113 -21.19 -0.34 9.50
N ARG A 114 -21.95 -1.07 8.66
CA ARG A 114 -21.85 -1.01 7.21
C ARG A 114 -22.32 0.32 6.62
N VAL A 115 -23.24 1.04 7.28
CA VAL A 115 -23.74 2.33 6.79
C VAL A 115 -22.63 3.38 6.86
N ASN A 116 -21.88 3.41 7.96
CA ASN A 116 -20.73 4.31 8.14
C ASN A 116 -19.56 3.95 7.22
N LEU A 117 -19.34 2.66 6.96
CA LEU A 117 -18.41 2.22 5.93
C LEU A 117 -18.77 2.84 4.58
N ILE A 118 -20.00 2.62 4.08
CA ILE A 118 -20.42 3.10 2.75
C ILE A 118 -20.28 4.63 2.63
N LYS A 119 -20.68 5.39 3.65
CA LYS A 119 -20.48 6.85 3.67
C LYS A 119 -19.00 7.25 3.58
N THR A 120 -18.11 6.44 4.14
CA THR A 120 -16.67 6.69 4.10
C THR A 120 -16.10 6.35 2.72
N LEU A 121 -16.50 5.23 2.14
CA LEU A 121 -16.06 4.81 0.80
C LEU A 121 -16.50 5.83 -0.27
N GLN A 122 -17.71 6.38 -0.15
CA GLN A 122 -18.19 7.47 -1.03
C GLN A 122 -17.33 8.73 -0.93
N ARG A 123 -16.86 9.09 0.28
CA ARG A 123 -15.98 10.25 0.48
C ARG A 123 -14.57 10.03 -0.07
N SER A 124 -14.13 8.78 -0.18
CA SER A 124 -12.82 8.41 -0.67
C SER A 124 -12.82 7.91 -2.12
N ASP A 125 -13.94 8.05 -2.83
CA ASP A 125 -14.12 7.60 -4.23
C ASP A 125 -13.70 6.13 -4.46
N THR A 126 -14.15 5.24 -3.57
CA THR A 126 -13.87 3.80 -3.67
C THR A 126 -15.15 2.98 -3.50
N THR A 127 -15.13 1.74 -4.00
CA THR A 127 -16.26 0.82 -3.93
C THR A 127 -16.13 -0.17 -2.77
N TYR A 128 -17.25 -0.79 -2.39
CA TYR A 128 -17.23 -1.89 -1.42
C TYR A 128 -16.41 -3.08 -1.91
N GLU A 129 -16.44 -3.37 -3.22
CA GLU A 129 -15.69 -4.47 -3.81
C GLU A 129 -14.18 -4.24 -3.68
N GLU A 130 -13.72 -3.03 -3.97
CA GLU A 130 -12.32 -2.65 -3.79
C GLU A 130 -11.89 -2.72 -2.32
N PHE A 131 -12.74 -2.27 -1.40
CA PHE A 131 -12.52 -2.41 0.03
C PHE A 131 -12.42 -3.88 0.44
N ALA A 132 -13.37 -4.72 0.04
CA ALA A 132 -13.40 -6.14 0.39
C ALA A 132 -12.18 -6.88 -0.16
N ARG A 133 -11.79 -6.58 -1.41
CA ARG A 133 -10.55 -7.09 -2.03
C ARG A 133 -9.32 -6.67 -1.23
N TYR A 134 -9.22 -5.40 -0.86
CA TYR A 134 -8.10 -4.89 -0.06
C TYR A 134 -8.00 -5.59 1.31
N GLN A 135 -9.13 -5.79 2.00
CA GLN A 135 -9.15 -6.46 3.30
C GLN A 135 -8.81 -7.94 3.19
N ARG A 136 -9.31 -8.63 2.15
CA ARG A 136 -8.91 -10.01 1.84
C ARG A 136 -7.41 -10.12 1.70
N GLU A 137 -6.79 -9.27 0.89
CA GLU A 137 -5.34 -9.28 0.67
C GLU A 137 -4.57 -9.01 1.97
N LYS A 138 -5.06 -8.08 2.81
CA LYS A 138 -4.50 -7.80 4.13
C LYS A 138 -4.59 -9.02 5.07
N ILE A 139 -5.71 -9.75 5.06
CA ILE A 139 -5.90 -10.97 5.85
C ILE A 139 -4.93 -12.06 5.40
N ILE A 140 -4.80 -12.29 4.09
CA ILE A 140 -3.83 -13.24 3.52
C ILE A 140 -2.42 -12.89 3.99
N GLN A 141 -2.03 -11.62 3.91
CA GLN A 141 -0.73 -11.16 4.36
C GLN A 141 -0.49 -11.42 5.87
N MET A 142 -1.51 -11.30 6.72
CA MET A 142 -1.38 -11.57 8.16
C MET A 142 -1.20 -13.06 8.47
N VAL A 143 -1.84 -13.94 7.72
CA VAL A 143 -1.78 -15.40 7.96
C VAL A 143 -0.46 -16.00 7.49
N MET A 144 0.16 -15.40 6.48
CA MET A 144 1.31 -15.96 5.74
C MET A 144 2.67 -15.43 6.24
N GLN A 145 2.72 -14.90 7.47
CA GLN A 145 3.93 -14.29 8.05
C GLN A 145 5.06 -15.29 8.35
#